data_AF-A0A4V1LA84-F1
#
_entry.id   AF-A0A4V1LA84-F1
#
_cell.length_a   1.000
_cell.length_b   1.000
_cell.length_c   1.000
_cell.angle_alpha   90.00
_cell.angle_beta   90.00
_cell.angle_gamma   90.00
#
_symmetry.space_group_name_H-M   'P 1'
#
loop_
_entity.id
_entity.type
_entity.pdbx_description
1 polymer ?
#
loop_
_entity_poly.entity_id
_entity_poly.type
_entity_poly.pdbx_seq_one_letter_code
_entity_poly.pdbx_strand_id
1 'polypeptide(L)'
;METIRAYRPHHTMRQLIIDNNMVLMAISRFDIAFGFGDMSVAETCRANGVHVDTFLAVCNLISGKDFSADSLSLPSLTSYLRHAHSYILDFTLPKIRHNLIDAINYSDTDEVAFQLIRFFDDYVKEVTRHMDYENDFIFAYVDKLLGGQISDDFNIARFSTSHGHMATKLQELKDIFIYHYKQHDNSRLSAVLFDIITCERDLMSHFEVEKQLLTPAISHMEDALRLQMLDSGSDEASTAMPDEDPQLALLSDRERDILTCVARGMANKEIADHLCLSVHTVTTHRRNICSKLSIHSPAGLTIFAILHHLVDPSEVELS
;
A
#
# COMPACT_ATOMS: atom_id res chain seq x y z
N MET A 1 -15.64 -27.11 -15.44
CA MET A 1 -14.52 -26.51 -16.19
C MET A 1 -13.26 -26.85 -15.42
N GLU A 2 -12.21 -27.36 -16.07
CA GLU A 2 -10.93 -27.57 -15.39
C GLU A 2 -10.37 -26.22 -14.93
N THR A 3 -10.10 -26.11 -13.63
CA THR A 3 -9.47 -24.91 -13.05
C THR A 3 -8.08 -24.77 -13.63
N ILE A 4 -7.78 -23.63 -14.26
CA ILE A 4 -6.47 -23.40 -14.84
C ILE A 4 -5.45 -23.29 -13.70
N ARG A 5 -4.38 -24.09 -13.70
CA ARG A 5 -3.41 -24.07 -12.58
C ARG A 5 -2.73 -22.72 -12.44
N ALA A 6 -2.17 -22.21 -13.53
CA ALA A 6 -1.62 -20.87 -13.61
C ALA A 6 -1.78 -20.35 -15.04
N TYR A 7 -2.08 -19.06 -15.18
CA TYR A 7 -2.19 -18.40 -16.46
C TYR A 7 -0.84 -18.37 -17.17
N ARG A 8 -0.88 -18.50 -18.49
CA ARG A 8 0.29 -18.61 -19.36
C ARG A 8 0.06 -17.77 -20.61
N PRO A 9 1.12 -17.38 -21.33
CA PRO A 9 1.00 -16.46 -22.47
C PRO A 9 0.05 -16.93 -23.58
N HIS A 10 -0.10 -18.25 -23.77
CA HIS A 10 -0.93 -18.84 -24.82
C HIS A 10 -2.41 -18.99 -24.45
N HIS A 11 -2.79 -18.80 -23.17
CA HIS A 11 -4.21 -18.73 -22.81
C HIS A 11 -4.83 -17.45 -23.38
N THR A 12 -6.14 -17.44 -23.58
CA THR A 12 -6.89 -16.27 -24.05
C THR A 12 -7.32 -15.39 -22.88
N MET A 13 -7.46 -14.09 -23.11
CA MET A 13 -8.01 -13.16 -22.09
C MET A 13 -9.40 -13.61 -21.61
N ARG A 14 -10.22 -14.17 -22.51
CA ARG A 14 -11.53 -14.73 -22.19
C ARG A 14 -11.45 -15.89 -21.20
N GLN A 15 -10.50 -16.80 -21.36
CA GLN A 15 -10.29 -17.91 -20.41
C GLN A 15 -9.94 -17.38 -19.01
N LEU A 16 -9.08 -16.37 -18.93
CA LEU A 16 -8.71 -15.74 -17.67
C LEU A 16 -9.92 -15.11 -16.97
N ILE A 17 -10.74 -14.34 -17.69
CA ILE A 17 -11.94 -13.67 -17.15
C ILE A 17 -12.98 -14.68 -16.66
N ILE A 18 -13.17 -15.79 -17.38
CA ILE A 18 -14.12 -16.84 -16.97
C ILE A 18 -13.62 -17.56 -15.71
N ASP A 19 -12.32 -17.79 -15.59
CA ASP A 19 -11.72 -18.43 -14.42
C ASP A 19 -11.72 -17.50 -13.18
N ASN A 20 -11.44 -16.21 -13.36
CA ASN A 20 -11.60 -15.19 -12.31
C ASN A 20 -12.03 -13.84 -12.87
N ASN A 21 -13.21 -13.38 -12.46
CA ASN A 21 -13.81 -12.13 -12.94
C ASN A 21 -13.00 -10.89 -12.52
N MET A 22 -12.20 -10.98 -11.44
CA MET A 22 -11.36 -9.88 -10.97
C MET A 22 -10.26 -9.50 -11.96
N VAL A 23 -9.93 -10.37 -12.91
CA VAL A 23 -9.01 -10.06 -14.01
C VAL A 23 -9.51 -8.86 -14.83
N LEU A 24 -10.82 -8.58 -14.88
CA LEU A 24 -11.34 -7.38 -15.53
C LEU A 24 -10.76 -6.09 -14.96
N MET A 25 -10.55 -6.05 -13.64
CA MET A 25 -9.91 -4.90 -12.99
C MET A 25 -8.47 -4.77 -13.41
N ALA A 26 -7.76 -5.90 -13.51
CA ALA A 26 -6.38 -5.89 -13.95
C ALA A 26 -6.23 -5.42 -15.40
N ILE A 27 -7.09 -5.92 -16.31
CA ILE A 27 -7.14 -5.50 -17.71
C ILE A 27 -7.30 -3.98 -17.82
N SER A 28 -8.25 -3.40 -17.07
CA SER A 28 -8.48 -1.95 -17.08
C SER A 28 -7.29 -1.16 -16.55
N ARG A 29 -6.60 -1.64 -15.50
CA ARG A 29 -5.45 -0.95 -14.88
C ARG A 29 -4.17 -1.03 -15.68
N PHE A 30 -4.03 -2.07 -16.50
CA PHE A 30 -2.97 -2.17 -17.50
C PHE A 30 -3.30 -1.38 -18.77
N ASP A 31 -4.42 -0.63 -18.81
CA ASP A 31 -4.90 0.12 -19.97
C ASP A 31 -5.06 -0.75 -21.24
N ILE A 32 -5.46 -2.02 -21.04
CA ILE A 32 -5.73 -2.93 -22.14
C ILE A 32 -7.14 -2.67 -22.67
N ALA A 33 -7.24 -2.24 -23.92
CA ALA A 33 -8.52 -2.04 -24.56
C ALA A 33 -9.30 -3.36 -24.71
N PHE A 34 -10.61 -3.32 -24.43
CA PHE A 34 -11.51 -4.41 -24.79
C PHE A 34 -11.60 -4.59 -26.32
N GLY A 35 -12.08 -5.76 -26.76
CA GLY A 35 -12.17 -6.09 -28.19
C GLY A 35 -11.05 -6.98 -28.70
N PHE A 36 -10.30 -7.63 -27.80
CA PHE A 36 -9.20 -8.57 -28.12
C PHE A 36 -9.66 -9.91 -28.73
N GLY A 37 -10.96 -10.17 -28.90
CA GLY A 37 -11.46 -11.40 -29.54
C GLY A 37 -10.91 -12.68 -28.91
N ASP A 38 -10.34 -13.55 -29.75
CA ASP A 38 -9.70 -14.81 -29.34
C ASP A 38 -8.16 -14.69 -29.22
N MET A 39 -7.63 -13.47 -29.16
CA MET A 39 -6.18 -13.25 -28.96
C MET A 39 -5.72 -13.88 -27.65
N SER A 40 -4.51 -14.45 -27.71
CA SER A 40 -3.81 -14.90 -26.53
C SER A 40 -3.43 -13.73 -25.61
N VAL A 41 -3.12 -14.01 -24.35
CA VAL A 41 -2.62 -13.02 -23.40
C VAL A 41 -1.36 -12.34 -23.94
N ALA A 42 -0.43 -13.11 -24.53
CA ALA A 42 0.79 -12.56 -25.10
C ALA A 42 0.52 -11.59 -26.26
N GLU A 43 -0.38 -11.96 -27.18
CA GLU A 43 -0.75 -11.10 -28.31
C GLU A 43 -1.46 -9.83 -27.83
N THR A 44 -2.37 -9.97 -26.88
CA THR A 44 -3.14 -8.84 -26.34
C THR A 44 -2.23 -7.85 -25.63
N CYS A 45 -1.34 -8.33 -24.76
CA CYS A 45 -0.39 -7.47 -24.04
C CYS A 45 0.54 -6.75 -25.03
N ARG A 46 1.10 -7.46 -26.02
CA ARG A 46 1.95 -6.84 -27.06
C ARG A 46 1.21 -5.76 -27.86
N ALA A 47 -0.05 -5.99 -28.22
CA ALA A 47 -0.85 -5.02 -28.96
C ALA A 47 -1.15 -3.73 -28.16
N ASN A 48 -1.11 -3.80 -26.83
CA ASN A 48 -1.37 -2.67 -25.93
C ASN A 48 -0.09 -2.13 -25.24
N GLY A 49 1.10 -2.59 -25.64
CA GLY A 49 2.35 -2.14 -25.04
C GLY A 49 2.57 -2.57 -23.58
N VAL A 50 1.87 -3.62 -23.13
CA VAL A 50 1.94 -4.14 -21.76
C VAL A 50 2.98 -5.25 -21.65
N HIS A 51 3.77 -5.23 -20.57
CA HIS A 51 4.75 -6.28 -20.30
C HIS A 51 4.06 -7.60 -19.92
N VAL A 52 4.20 -8.63 -20.77
CA VAL A 52 3.45 -9.90 -20.67
C VAL A 52 3.64 -10.58 -19.31
N ASP A 53 4.88 -10.68 -18.83
CA ASP A 53 5.17 -11.40 -17.59
C ASP A 53 4.64 -10.64 -16.36
N THR A 54 4.66 -9.30 -16.41
CA THR A 54 4.11 -8.47 -15.33
C THR A 54 2.59 -8.57 -15.27
N PHE A 55 1.92 -8.54 -16.43
CA PHE A 55 0.48 -8.79 -16.52
C PHE A 55 0.12 -10.17 -15.95
N LEU A 56 0.84 -11.22 -16.37
CA LEU A 56 0.59 -12.58 -15.89
C LEU A 56 0.90 -12.76 -14.41
N ALA A 57 1.94 -12.10 -13.88
CA ALA A 57 2.26 -12.14 -12.47
C ALA A 57 1.12 -11.56 -11.63
N VAL A 58 0.62 -10.37 -11.99
CA VAL A 58 -0.53 -9.74 -11.33
C VAL A 58 -1.77 -10.62 -11.45
N CYS A 59 -2.13 -11.07 -12.66
CA CYS A 59 -3.33 -11.88 -12.86
C CYS A 59 -3.29 -13.21 -12.10
N ASN A 60 -2.13 -13.88 -12.04
CA ASN A 60 -1.99 -15.11 -11.26
C ASN A 60 -2.10 -14.83 -9.76
N LEU A 61 -1.45 -13.79 -9.27
CA LEU A 61 -1.48 -13.40 -7.87
C LEU A 61 -2.91 -13.10 -7.39
N ILE A 62 -3.65 -12.23 -8.08
CA ILE A 62 -5.03 -11.88 -7.69
C ILE A 62 -6.02 -13.05 -7.85
N SER A 63 -5.63 -14.09 -8.60
CA SER A 63 -6.39 -15.34 -8.73
C SER A 63 -5.92 -16.43 -7.77
N GLY A 64 -4.98 -16.15 -6.86
CA GLY A 64 -4.45 -17.13 -5.91
C GLY A 64 -3.69 -18.29 -6.57
N LYS A 65 -3.06 -18.04 -7.72
CA LYS A 65 -2.32 -19.03 -8.51
C LYS A 65 -0.81 -18.79 -8.42
N ASP A 66 -0.04 -19.82 -8.71
CA ASP A 66 1.43 -19.73 -8.80
C ASP A 66 1.83 -18.69 -9.86
N PHE A 67 2.74 -17.78 -9.48
CA PHE A 67 3.29 -16.75 -10.35
C PHE A 67 4.84 -16.76 -10.31
N SER A 68 5.46 -16.11 -11.30
CA SER A 68 6.91 -15.83 -11.32
C SER A 68 7.12 -14.32 -11.23
N ALA A 69 8.12 -13.91 -10.47
CA ALA A 69 8.53 -12.51 -10.29
C ALA A 69 9.92 -12.22 -10.92
N ASP A 70 10.42 -13.13 -11.77
CA ASP A 70 11.81 -13.08 -12.26
C ASP A 70 12.04 -11.98 -13.30
N SER A 71 11.01 -11.63 -14.08
CA SER A 71 11.09 -10.69 -15.21
C SER A 71 10.03 -9.59 -15.10
N LEU A 72 9.93 -8.93 -13.96
CA LEU A 72 8.95 -7.84 -13.78
C LEU A 72 9.44 -6.50 -14.36
N SER A 73 8.53 -5.79 -15.03
CA SER A 73 8.72 -4.41 -15.45
C SER A 73 8.18 -3.47 -14.37
N LEU A 74 9.08 -2.81 -13.63
CA LEU A 74 8.72 -1.78 -12.64
C LEU A 74 7.89 -0.63 -13.23
N PRO A 75 8.17 -0.11 -14.44
CA PRO A 75 7.31 0.90 -15.08
C PRO A 75 5.88 0.39 -15.32
N SER A 76 5.73 -0.86 -15.78
CA SER A 76 4.41 -1.44 -16.02
C SER A 76 3.64 -1.68 -14.71
N LEU A 77 4.34 -2.06 -13.64
CA LEU A 77 3.75 -2.31 -12.33
C LEU A 77 3.34 -1.03 -11.61
N THR A 78 4.19 0.00 -11.62
CA THR A 78 3.85 1.32 -11.05
C THR A 78 2.72 1.99 -11.81
N SER A 79 2.69 1.89 -13.15
CA SER A 79 1.55 2.36 -13.96
C SER A 79 0.25 1.66 -13.55
N TYR A 80 0.27 0.32 -13.42
CA TYR A 80 -0.87 -0.46 -12.94
C TYR A 80 -1.38 0.01 -11.56
N LEU A 81 -0.48 0.25 -10.60
CA LEU A 81 -0.84 0.70 -9.26
C LEU A 81 -1.37 2.15 -9.26
N ARG A 82 -0.77 3.07 -10.01
CA ARG A 82 -1.30 4.44 -10.17
C ARG A 82 -2.71 4.43 -10.74
N HIS A 83 -2.98 3.62 -11.77
CA HIS A 83 -4.35 3.46 -12.28
C HIS A 83 -5.30 2.82 -11.25
N ALA A 84 -4.79 1.92 -10.40
CA ALA A 84 -5.57 1.40 -9.28
C ALA A 84 -5.97 2.50 -8.30
N HIS A 85 -5.03 3.39 -7.94
CA HIS A 85 -5.28 4.51 -7.03
C HIS A 85 -6.35 5.44 -7.60
N SER A 86 -6.20 5.90 -8.85
CA SER A 86 -7.20 6.74 -9.51
C SER A 86 -8.57 6.06 -9.58
N TYR A 87 -8.64 4.77 -9.95
CA TYR A 87 -9.93 4.06 -10.01
C TYR A 87 -10.60 3.91 -8.63
N ILE A 88 -9.81 3.70 -7.57
CA ILE A 88 -10.36 3.55 -6.22
C ILE A 88 -10.83 4.91 -5.69
N LEU A 89 -9.99 5.94 -5.78
CA LEU A 89 -10.24 7.28 -5.22
C LEU A 89 -11.27 8.06 -6.03
N ASP A 90 -11.19 8.05 -7.37
CA ASP A 90 -11.98 8.92 -8.23
C ASP A 90 -13.31 8.29 -8.66
N PHE A 91 -13.44 6.95 -8.56
CA PHE A 91 -14.62 6.23 -9.03
C PHE A 91 -15.27 5.35 -7.97
N THR A 92 -14.52 4.40 -7.39
CA THR A 92 -15.10 3.36 -6.53
C THR A 92 -15.62 3.93 -5.20
N LEU A 93 -14.78 4.66 -4.46
CA LEU A 93 -15.16 5.23 -3.17
C LEU A 93 -16.26 6.30 -3.31
N PRO A 94 -16.22 7.23 -4.30
CA PRO A 94 -17.31 8.16 -4.54
C PRO A 94 -18.63 7.48 -4.89
N LYS A 95 -18.60 6.41 -5.70
CA LYS A 95 -19.79 5.61 -6.04
C LYS A 95 -20.40 4.96 -4.79
N ILE A 96 -19.57 4.33 -3.95
CA ILE A 96 -20.03 3.74 -2.68
C ILE A 96 -20.66 4.81 -1.80
N ARG A 97 -20.00 5.96 -1.66
CA ARG A 97 -20.49 7.08 -0.86
C ARG A 97 -21.87 7.54 -1.31
N HIS A 98 -22.06 7.72 -2.62
CA HIS A 98 -23.33 8.14 -3.19
C HIS A 98 -24.43 7.11 -2.93
N ASN A 99 -24.16 5.83 -3.24
CA ASN A 99 -25.12 4.75 -3.02
C ASN A 99 -25.45 4.58 -1.53
N LEU A 100 -24.48 4.81 -0.64
CA LEU A 100 -24.64 4.76 0.80
C LEU A 100 -25.62 5.84 1.30
N ILE A 101 -25.48 7.07 0.80
CA ILE A 101 -26.42 8.17 1.10
C ILE A 101 -27.83 7.84 0.59
N ASP A 102 -27.94 7.28 -0.62
CA ASP A 102 -29.23 6.92 -1.22
C ASP A 102 -29.93 5.73 -0.53
N ALA A 103 -29.14 4.85 0.08
CA ALA A 103 -29.61 3.68 0.81
C ALA A 103 -30.04 4.02 2.25
N ILE A 104 -29.41 5.00 2.89
CA ILE A 104 -29.71 5.41 4.25
C ILE A 104 -30.88 6.42 4.22
N ASN A 105 -32.02 6.04 4.79
CA ASN A 105 -33.19 6.91 4.83
C ASN A 105 -33.08 7.95 5.96
N TYR A 106 -33.10 9.25 5.62
CA TYR A 106 -33.10 10.36 6.57
C TYR A 106 -34.36 10.44 7.44
N SER A 107 -35.43 9.68 7.17
CA SER A 107 -36.71 9.87 7.89
C SER A 107 -36.79 9.23 9.28
N ASP A 108 -35.98 8.21 9.63
CA ASP A 108 -36.19 7.44 10.88
C ASP A 108 -34.93 7.12 11.71
N THR A 109 -33.73 7.58 11.32
CA THR A 109 -32.48 7.36 12.10
C THR A 109 -31.42 8.46 11.87
N ASP A 110 -31.74 9.74 12.09
CA ASP A 110 -30.86 10.87 11.74
C ASP A 110 -29.43 10.78 12.35
N GLU A 111 -29.29 10.36 13.60
CA GLU A 111 -27.98 10.35 14.26
C GLU A 111 -27.10 9.17 13.82
N VAL A 112 -27.65 7.96 13.72
CA VAL A 112 -26.90 6.75 13.31
C VAL A 112 -26.48 6.83 11.84
N ALA A 113 -27.39 7.30 10.97
CA ALA A 113 -27.14 7.57 9.56
C ALA A 113 -25.91 8.49 9.37
N PHE A 114 -25.89 9.60 10.11
CA PHE A 114 -24.80 10.56 10.06
C PHE A 114 -23.48 9.96 10.54
N GLN A 115 -23.49 9.15 11.62
CA GLN A 115 -22.29 8.49 12.11
C GLN A 115 -21.69 7.50 11.11
N LEU A 116 -22.53 6.76 10.38
CA LEU A 116 -22.11 5.82 9.35
C LEU A 116 -21.45 6.51 8.15
N ILE A 117 -22.06 7.60 7.67
CA ILE A 117 -21.47 8.41 6.58
C ILE A 117 -20.14 9.02 7.05
N ARG A 118 -20.08 9.55 8.27
CA ARG A 118 -18.84 10.10 8.84
C ARG A 118 -17.75 9.04 8.94
N PHE A 119 -18.08 7.84 9.41
CA PHE A 119 -17.14 6.72 9.47
C PHE A 119 -16.58 6.38 8.08
N PHE A 120 -17.44 6.31 7.07
CA PHE A 120 -17.01 6.07 5.70
C PHE A 120 -16.13 7.22 5.16
N ASP A 121 -16.48 8.47 5.43
CA ASP A 121 -15.69 9.63 5.01
C ASP A 121 -14.30 9.65 5.66
N ASP A 122 -14.18 9.26 6.93
CA ASP A 122 -12.90 9.14 7.61
C ASP A 122 -12.07 7.97 7.07
N TYR A 123 -12.71 6.86 6.70
CA TYR A 123 -12.07 5.76 5.98
C TYR A 123 -11.51 6.22 4.62
N VAL A 124 -12.29 6.96 3.82
CA VAL A 124 -11.84 7.50 2.52
C VAL A 124 -10.61 8.38 2.68
N LYS A 125 -10.57 9.26 3.69
CA LYS A 125 -9.39 10.11 3.96
C LYS A 125 -8.15 9.28 4.31
N GLU A 126 -8.31 8.17 5.04
CA GLU A 126 -7.20 7.28 5.36
C GLU A 126 -6.64 6.62 4.10
N VAL A 127 -7.51 6.05 3.24
CA VAL A 127 -7.11 5.44 1.96
C VAL A 127 -6.43 6.46 1.06
N THR A 128 -6.98 7.68 0.99
CA THR A 128 -6.40 8.78 0.21
C THR A 128 -4.99 9.12 0.69
N ARG A 129 -4.79 9.34 2.00
CA ARG A 129 -3.45 9.64 2.55
C ARG A 129 -2.43 8.54 2.28
N HIS A 130 -2.86 7.28 2.34
CA HIS A 130 -2.00 6.14 2.07
C HIS A 130 -1.55 6.11 0.59
N MET A 131 -2.50 6.25 -0.35
CA MET A 131 -2.20 6.26 -1.78
C MET A 131 -1.42 7.51 -2.21
N ASP A 132 -1.67 8.66 -1.59
CA ASP A 132 -0.90 9.89 -1.83
C ASP A 132 0.56 9.69 -1.38
N TYR A 133 0.78 9.08 -0.22
CA TYR A 133 2.13 8.75 0.24
C TYR A 133 2.87 7.83 -0.76
N GLU A 134 2.20 6.84 -1.31
CA GLU A 134 2.77 5.96 -2.31
C GLU A 134 3.12 6.71 -3.60
N ASN A 135 2.20 7.54 -4.09
CA ASN A 135 2.41 8.32 -5.30
C ASN A 135 3.59 9.30 -5.14
N ASP A 136 3.63 10.02 -4.03
CA ASP A 136 4.55 11.13 -3.81
C ASP A 136 5.95 10.67 -3.37
N PHE A 137 6.05 9.57 -2.62
CA PHE A 137 7.32 9.11 -2.05
C PHE A 137 7.79 7.80 -2.68
N ILE A 138 6.95 6.76 -2.72
CA ILE A 138 7.37 5.43 -3.18
C ILE A 138 7.58 5.42 -4.69
N PHE A 139 6.59 5.88 -5.47
CA PHE A 139 6.70 5.86 -6.92
C PHE A 139 7.68 6.92 -7.42
N ALA A 140 7.79 8.07 -6.75
CA ALA A 140 8.86 9.03 -7.03
C ALA A 140 10.26 8.44 -6.78
N TYR A 141 10.42 7.59 -5.77
CA TYR A 141 11.66 6.83 -5.57
C TYR A 141 11.89 5.81 -6.67
N VAL A 142 10.87 5.06 -7.11
CA VAL A 142 10.99 4.14 -8.25
C VAL A 142 11.43 4.88 -9.51
N ASP A 143 10.90 6.09 -9.76
CA ASP A 143 11.28 6.92 -10.90
C ASP A 143 12.78 7.32 -10.84
N LYS A 144 13.30 7.66 -9.63
CA LYS A 144 14.74 7.89 -9.41
C LYS A 144 15.58 6.63 -9.65
N LEU A 145 15.10 5.49 -9.15
CA LEU A 145 15.78 4.20 -9.27
C LEU A 145 15.89 3.77 -10.74
N LEU A 146 14.84 3.98 -11.54
CA LEU A 146 14.85 3.78 -12.99
C LEU A 146 15.84 4.72 -13.70
N GLY A 147 16.11 5.88 -13.13
CA GLY A 147 17.16 6.80 -13.55
C GLY A 147 18.57 6.43 -13.07
N GLY A 148 18.73 5.32 -12.36
CA GLY A 148 20.02 4.84 -11.83
C GLY A 148 20.47 5.52 -10.52
N GLN A 149 19.57 6.21 -9.82
CA GLN A 149 19.87 6.88 -8.55
C GLN A 149 19.34 6.05 -7.37
N ILE A 150 20.21 5.75 -6.40
CA ILE A 150 19.83 5.15 -5.12
C ILE A 150 19.87 6.26 -4.05
N SER A 151 18.88 6.24 -3.16
CA SER A 151 18.83 7.15 -2.01
C SER A 151 19.08 6.31 -0.75
N ASP A 152 20.13 6.62 0.00
CA ASP A 152 20.49 5.86 1.22
C ASP A 152 19.46 6.03 2.35
N ASP A 153 18.67 7.11 2.29
CA ASP A 153 17.63 7.41 3.28
C ASP A 153 16.32 6.63 3.05
N PHE A 154 16.20 5.91 1.93
CA PHE A 154 14.98 5.17 1.57
C PHE A 154 15.17 3.67 1.75
N ASN A 155 14.26 3.03 2.48
CA ASN A 155 14.27 1.58 2.67
C ASN A 155 12.90 1.00 2.36
N ILE A 156 12.78 0.31 1.22
CA ILE A 156 11.54 -0.32 0.79
C ILE A 156 11.07 -1.44 1.73
N ALA A 157 11.96 -2.06 2.52
CA ALA A 157 11.54 -3.04 3.53
C ALA A 157 10.70 -2.40 4.66
N ARG A 158 10.76 -1.06 4.84
CA ARG A 158 9.91 -0.31 5.77
C ARG A 158 8.49 -0.04 5.22
N PHE A 159 8.24 -0.30 3.94
CA PHE A 159 7.00 0.00 3.21
C PHE A 159 5.76 -0.80 3.66
N SER A 160 5.85 -1.81 4.55
CA SER A 160 4.84 -2.88 4.60
C SER A 160 3.96 -3.00 5.88
N THR A 161 3.81 -2.01 6.77
CA THR A 161 3.17 -2.28 8.09
C THR A 161 1.74 -1.78 8.33
N SER A 162 1.06 -1.07 7.41
CA SER A 162 -0.31 -0.52 7.70
C SER A 162 -1.48 -1.10 6.88
N HIS A 163 -1.22 -1.84 5.79
CA HIS A 163 -2.27 -2.31 4.86
C HIS A 163 -3.42 -3.12 5.50
N GLY A 164 -3.12 -3.92 6.53
CA GLY A 164 -4.13 -4.80 7.15
C GLY A 164 -5.23 -4.07 7.93
N HIS A 165 -4.97 -2.86 8.43
CA HIS A 165 -5.94 -2.12 9.26
C HIS A 165 -7.04 -1.44 8.42
N MET A 166 -6.72 -1.09 7.17
CA MET A 166 -7.68 -0.41 6.29
C MET A 166 -8.80 -1.37 5.87
N ALA A 167 -8.45 -2.61 5.53
CA ALA A 167 -9.43 -3.64 5.17
C ALA A 167 -10.40 -3.94 6.33
N THR A 168 -9.91 -3.98 7.56
CA THR A 168 -10.76 -4.25 8.74
C THR A 168 -11.84 -3.20 8.97
N LYS A 169 -11.64 -1.93 8.58
CA LYS A 169 -12.64 -0.88 8.74
C LYS A 169 -13.86 -1.05 7.82
N LEU A 170 -13.68 -1.54 6.60
CA LEU A 170 -14.80 -1.85 5.71
C LEU A 170 -15.61 -3.04 6.23
N GLN A 171 -14.93 -4.02 6.82
CA GLN A 171 -15.57 -5.14 7.50
C GLN A 171 -16.42 -4.66 8.69
N GLU A 172 -15.88 -3.77 9.54
CA GLU A 172 -16.64 -3.15 10.64
C GLU A 172 -17.87 -2.41 10.13
N LEU A 173 -17.74 -1.60 9.08
CA LEU A 173 -18.87 -0.88 8.48
C LEU A 173 -19.97 -1.84 8.00
N LYS A 174 -19.58 -2.91 7.31
CA LYS A 174 -20.49 -3.98 6.86
C LYS A 174 -21.21 -4.65 8.02
N ASP A 175 -20.49 -4.98 9.09
CA ASP A 175 -21.06 -5.60 10.28
C ASP A 175 -22.06 -4.68 10.99
N ILE A 176 -21.80 -3.37 11.04
CA ILE A 176 -22.74 -2.40 11.61
C ILE A 176 -24.06 -2.39 10.80
N PHE A 177 -23.99 -2.40 9.48
CA PHE A 177 -25.19 -2.45 8.63
C PHE A 177 -25.97 -3.75 8.81
N ILE A 178 -25.29 -4.89 8.86
CA ILE A 178 -25.94 -6.20 8.96
C ILE A 178 -26.59 -6.42 10.33
N TYR A 179 -25.90 -6.06 11.43
CA TYR A 179 -26.34 -6.38 12.78
C TYR A 179 -27.15 -5.28 13.46
N HIS A 180 -26.94 -4.01 13.09
CA HIS A 180 -27.44 -2.89 13.88
C HIS A 180 -28.37 -1.95 13.09
N TYR A 181 -28.34 -1.96 11.76
CA TYR A 181 -29.16 -1.05 10.95
C TYR A 181 -30.48 -1.71 10.50
N LYS A 182 -31.61 -1.27 11.06
CA LYS A 182 -32.94 -1.79 10.75
C LYS A 182 -33.67 -0.88 9.78
N GLN A 183 -33.88 -1.34 8.55
CA GLN A 183 -34.67 -0.64 7.53
C GLN A 183 -35.64 -1.58 6.82
N HIS A 184 -36.65 -1.01 6.17
CA HIS A 184 -37.73 -1.77 5.53
C HIS A 184 -37.41 -2.22 4.09
N ASP A 185 -36.56 -1.50 3.35
CA ASP A 185 -36.10 -1.87 2.00
C ASP A 185 -34.60 -2.22 2.01
N ASN A 186 -34.30 -3.51 1.89
CA ASN A 186 -32.94 -4.01 1.90
C ASN A 186 -32.27 -3.99 0.52
N SER A 187 -32.98 -3.65 -0.55
CA SER A 187 -32.46 -3.78 -1.92
C SER A 187 -31.29 -2.81 -2.15
N ARG A 188 -31.47 -1.55 -1.75
CA ARG A 188 -30.45 -0.50 -1.87
C ARG A 188 -29.25 -0.76 -0.97
N LEU A 189 -29.50 -1.14 0.29
CA LEU A 189 -28.44 -1.49 1.20
C LEU A 189 -27.64 -2.69 0.70
N SER A 190 -28.30 -3.72 0.17
CA SER A 190 -27.62 -4.89 -0.39
C SER A 190 -26.69 -4.52 -1.54
N ALA A 191 -27.11 -3.57 -2.41
CA ALA A 191 -26.26 -3.07 -3.49
C ALA A 191 -25.01 -2.35 -2.95
N VAL A 192 -25.17 -1.49 -1.94
CA VAL A 192 -24.06 -0.79 -1.29
C VAL A 192 -23.10 -1.77 -0.61
N LEU A 193 -23.63 -2.77 0.10
CA LEU A 193 -22.81 -3.80 0.75
C LEU A 193 -22.02 -4.61 -0.29
N PHE A 194 -22.60 -4.90 -1.46
CA PHE A 194 -21.89 -5.57 -2.54
C PHE A 194 -20.77 -4.70 -3.13
N ASP A 195 -21.02 -3.39 -3.31
CA ASP A 195 -19.99 -2.44 -3.73
C ASP A 195 -18.84 -2.38 -2.71
N ILE A 196 -19.15 -2.34 -1.40
CA ILE A 196 -18.15 -2.36 -0.31
C ILE A 196 -17.33 -3.66 -0.33
N ILE A 197 -17.97 -4.83 -0.43
CA ILE A 197 -17.28 -6.13 -0.49
C ILE A 197 -16.35 -6.21 -1.70
N THR A 198 -16.79 -5.68 -2.84
CA THR A 198 -15.98 -5.66 -4.05
C THR A 198 -14.78 -4.74 -3.91
N CYS A 199 -14.97 -3.55 -3.33
CA CYS A 199 -13.89 -2.61 -3.02
C CYS A 199 -12.88 -3.18 -2.01
N GLU A 200 -13.37 -3.87 -0.97
CA GLU A 200 -12.54 -4.53 0.03
C GLU A 200 -11.62 -5.58 -0.62
N ARG A 201 -12.19 -6.47 -1.44
CA ARG A 201 -11.43 -7.49 -2.17
C ARG A 201 -10.40 -6.87 -3.13
N ASP A 202 -10.77 -5.77 -3.77
CA ASP A 202 -9.91 -5.06 -4.69
C ASP A 202 -8.72 -4.40 -3.98
N LEU A 203 -8.96 -3.69 -2.88
CA LEU A 203 -7.89 -3.13 -2.03
C LEU A 203 -6.97 -4.21 -1.49
N MET A 204 -7.51 -5.34 -1.02
CA MET A 204 -6.68 -6.46 -0.58
C MET A 204 -5.79 -6.99 -1.71
N SER A 205 -6.33 -7.09 -2.93
CA SER A 205 -5.56 -7.54 -4.09
C SER A 205 -4.47 -6.52 -4.47
N HIS A 206 -4.76 -5.23 -4.34
CA HIS A 206 -3.81 -4.14 -4.54
C HIS A 206 -2.63 -4.21 -3.54
N PHE A 207 -2.92 -4.38 -2.24
CA PHE A 207 -1.88 -4.56 -1.22
C PHE A 207 -1.03 -5.81 -1.44
N GLU A 208 -1.63 -6.91 -1.93
CA GLU A 208 -0.85 -8.11 -2.25
C GLU A 208 0.07 -7.88 -3.46
N VAL A 209 -0.36 -7.12 -4.48
CA VAL A 209 0.50 -6.74 -5.61
C VAL A 209 1.69 -5.91 -5.12
N GLU A 210 1.47 -4.96 -4.20
CA GLU A 210 2.55 -4.15 -3.63
C GLU A 210 3.55 -4.96 -2.83
N LYS A 211 3.03 -5.83 -1.96
CA LYS A 211 3.85 -6.63 -1.06
C LYS A 211 4.60 -7.74 -1.79
N GLN A 212 3.93 -8.45 -2.70
CA GLN A 212 4.50 -9.65 -3.32
C GLN A 212 5.19 -9.37 -4.66
N LEU A 213 4.87 -8.26 -5.34
CA LEU A 213 5.47 -7.94 -6.65
C LEU A 213 6.29 -6.65 -6.61
N LEU A 214 5.73 -5.54 -6.13
CA LEU A 214 6.42 -4.24 -6.18
C LEU A 214 7.64 -4.23 -5.26
N THR A 215 7.45 -4.60 -3.99
CA THR A 215 8.50 -4.56 -2.98
C THR A 215 9.73 -5.39 -3.39
N PRO A 216 9.58 -6.68 -3.79
CA PRO A 216 10.73 -7.47 -4.22
C PRO A 216 11.35 -6.95 -5.52
N ALA A 217 10.54 -6.43 -6.45
CA ALA A 217 11.07 -5.86 -7.71
C ALA A 217 11.93 -4.62 -7.46
N ILE A 218 11.53 -3.75 -6.53
CA ILE A 218 12.34 -2.59 -6.13
C ILE A 218 13.65 -3.07 -5.50
N SER A 219 13.59 -3.98 -4.52
CA SER A 219 14.79 -4.50 -3.85
C SER A 219 15.78 -5.14 -4.84
N HIS A 220 15.31 -5.96 -5.77
CA HIS A 220 16.16 -6.55 -6.80
C HIS A 220 16.82 -5.50 -7.70
N MET A 221 16.10 -4.43 -8.05
CA MET A 221 16.66 -3.36 -8.88
C MET A 221 17.69 -2.52 -8.11
N GLU A 222 17.46 -2.26 -6.83
CA GLU A 222 18.46 -1.62 -5.97
C GLU A 222 19.74 -2.46 -5.88
N ASP A 223 19.61 -3.77 -5.62
CA ASP A 223 20.75 -4.67 -5.52
C ASP A 223 21.54 -4.74 -6.84
N ALA A 224 20.85 -4.78 -7.98
CA ALA A 224 21.48 -4.76 -9.29
C ALA A 224 22.25 -3.46 -9.54
N LEU A 225 21.71 -2.31 -9.15
CA LEU A 225 22.38 -1.02 -9.27
C LEU A 225 23.58 -0.89 -8.32
N ARG A 226 23.46 -1.33 -7.07
CA ARG A 226 24.58 -1.37 -6.11
C ARG A 226 25.75 -2.21 -6.65
N LEU A 227 25.46 -3.36 -7.25
CA LEU A 227 26.47 -4.22 -7.89
C LEU A 227 27.14 -3.54 -9.09
N GLN A 228 26.39 -2.81 -9.92
CA GLN A 228 26.95 -2.06 -11.04
C GLN A 228 27.85 -0.90 -10.59
N MET A 229 27.51 -0.23 -9.49
CA MET A 229 28.35 0.82 -8.90
C MET A 229 29.67 0.27 -8.35
N LEU A 230 29.66 -0.96 -7.82
CA LEU A 230 30.86 -1.65 -7.33
C LEU A 230 31.79 -2.11 -8.46
N ASP A 231 31.25 -2.53 -9.62
CA ASP A 231 32.04 -2.98 -10.78
C ASP A 231 32.65 -1.80 -11.58
N SER A 232 32.07 -0.61 -11.45
CA SER A 232 32.50 0.60 -12.17
C SER A 232 33.62 1.39 -11.46
N GLY A 233 33.98 1.01 -10.22
CA GLY A 233 34.96 1.72 -9.38
C GLY A 233 36.25 0.94 -9.17
N SER A 234 37.20 1.07 -10.10
CA SER A 234 38.63 0.86 -9.79
C SER A 234 39.27 2.22 -9.53
N ASP A 235 40.00 2.30 -8.41
CA ASP A 235 40.75 3.44 -7.89
C ASP A 235 39.95 4.62 -7.32
N GLU A 236 39.50 4.51 -6.06
CA GLU A 236 40.07 5.33 -4.97
C GLU A 236 39.61 4.82 -3.58
N ALA A 237 40.46 5.07 -2.60
CA ALA A 237 40.54 4.43 -1.30
C ALA A 237 39.28 4.53 -0.41
N SER A 238 38.95 3.37 0.19
CA SER A 238 38.56 3.17 1.61
C SER A 238 37.78 4.28 2.31
N THR A 239 36.50 3.98 2.63
CA THR A 239 35.99 4.16 4.00
C THR A 239 34.85 3.18 4.30
N ALA A 240 35.15 2.30 5.27
CA ALA A 240 34.31 1.59 6.23
C ALA A 240 32.79 1.40 5.98
N MET A 241 32.37 0.13 6.13
CA MET A 241 31.00 -0.22 6.54
C MET A 241 30.64 0.53 7.84
N PRO A 242 29.43 1.09 8.02
CA PRO A 242 28.99 1.45 9.35
C PRO A 242 28.57 0.18 10.08
N ASP A 243 29.34 -0.13 11.12
CA ASP A 243 28.92 -0.93 12.27
C ASP A 243 27.56 -0.42 12.74
N GLU A 244 26.50 -1.25 12.68
CA GLU A 244 25.20 -0.87 13.25
C GLU A 244 25.41 -0.60 14.75
N ASP A 245 25.05 0.61 15.19
CA ASP A 245 25.20 0.99 16.59
C ASP A 245 24.44 0.00 17.50
N PRO A 246 25.12 -0.66 18.46
CA PRO A 246 24.52 -1.69 19.31
C PRO A 246 23.26 -1.24 20.04
N GLN A 247 23.08 0.06 20.28
CA GLN A 247 21.89 0.61 20.95
C GLN A 247 20.72 0.84 19.97
N LEU A 248 20.99 1.18 18.72
CA LEU A 248 19.98 1.21 17.66
C LEU A 248 19.47 -0.21 17.34
N ALA A 249 20.35 -1.21 17.38
CA ALA A 249 20.02 -2.61 17.16
C ALA A 249 18.99 -3.17 18.16
N LEU A 250 18.83 -2.55 19.34
CA LEU A 250 17.83 -2.93 20.34
C LEU A 250 16.40 -2.51 19.96
N LEU A 251 16.28 -1.46 19.13
CA LEU A 251 15.01 -0.93 18.68
C LEU A 251 14.56 -1.66 17.42
N SER A 252 13.28 -2.01 17.38
CA SER A 252 12.68 -2.39 16.10
C SER A 252 12.62 -1.18 15.17
N ASP A 253 12.59 -1.39 13.86
CA ASP A 253 12.50 -0.28 12.90
C ASP A 253 11.30 0.63 13.17
N ARG A 254 10.19 0.05 13.67
CA ARG A 254 9.01 0.80 14.06
C ARG A 254 9.23 1.69 15.28
N GLU A 255 10.02 1.20 16.21
CA GLU A 255 10.44 1.98 17.37
C GLU A 255 11.39 3.11 16.96
N ARG A 256 12.19 2.92 15.91
CA ARG A 256 13.03 3.97 15.31
C ARG A 256 12.19 5.05 14.62
N ASP A 257 11.19 4.70 13.81
CA ASP A 257 10.29 5.69 13.17
C ASP A 257 9.57 6.56 14.20
N ILE A 258 9.06 5.91 15.26
CA ILE A 258 8.36 6.61 16.34
C ILE A 258 9.34 7.48 17.12
N LEU A 259 10.58 7.03 17.32
CA LEU A 259 11.64 7.83 17.93
C LEU A 259 12.02 9.05 17.08
N THR A 260 12.11 8.92 15.77
CA THR A 260 12.34 10.02 14.81
C THR A 260 11.21 11.04 14.90
N CYS A 261 9.94 10.60 14.89
CA CYS A 261 8.80 11.52 15.01
C CYS A 261 8.75 12.22 16.38
N VAL A 262 9.11 11.50 17.45
CA VAL A 262 9.24 12.08 18.80
C VAL A 262 10.36 13.11 18.84
N ALA A 263 11.50 12.84 18.20
CA ALA A 263 12.62 13.76 18.13
C ALA A 263 12.30 15.03 17.31
N ARG A 264 11.40 14.92 16.32
CA ARG A 264 10.82 16.05 15.57
C ARG A 264 9.70 16.79 16.32
N GLY A 265 9.46 16.48 17.60
CA GLY A 265 8.47 17.20 18.43
C GLY A 265 7.01 16.79 18.22
N MET A 266 6.73 15.77 17.41
CA MET A 266 5.35 15.38 17.10
C MET A 266 4.62 14.81 18.33
N ALA A 267 3.37 15.21 18.52
CA ALA A 267 2.48 14.64 19.53
C ALA A 267 2.02 13.23 19.14
N ASN A 268 1.63 12.39 20.11
CA ASN A 268 1.19 11.00 19.83
C ASN A 268 0.09 10.89 18.77
N LYS A 269 -0.78 11.89 18.70
CA LYS A 269 -1.86 11.94 17.71
C LYS A 269 -1.30 12.22 16.30
N GLU A 270 -0.36 13.15 16.20
CA GLU A 270 0.30 13.48 14.93
C GLU A 270 1.18 12.32 14.45
N ILE A 271 1.88 11.64 15.35
CA ILE A 271 2.63 10.43 15.03
C ILE A 271 1.70 9.31 14.55
N ALA A 272 0.56 9.13 15.22
CA ALA A 272 -0.45 8.14 14.84
C ALA A 272 -1.02 8.44 13.45
N ASP A 273 -1.32 9.71 13.18
CA ASP A 273 -1.85 10.17 11.91
C ASP A 273 -0.81 10.10 10.77
N HIS A 274 0.47 10.37 11.07
CA HIS A 274 1.57 10.34 10.10
C HIS A 274 2.02 8.93 9.75
N LEU A 275 2.06 8.04 10.75
CA LEU A 275 2.51 6.66 10.58
C LEU A 275 1.36 5.67 10.32
N CYS A 276 0.14 6.16 10.14
CA CYS A 276 -1.09 5.36 9.98
C CYS A 276 -1.22 4.28 11.07
N LEU A 277 -1.15 4.70 12.34
CA LEU A 277 -1.32 3.85 13.52
C LEU A 277 -2.46 4.33 14.39
N SER A 278 -2.93 3.49 15.30
CA SER A 278 -3.72 3.97 16.43
C SER A 278 -2.84 4.74 17.43
N VAL A 279 -3.40 5.76 18.08
CA VAL A 279 -2.74 6.49 19.19
C VAL A 279 -2.31 5.54 20.31
N HIS A 280 -3.08 4.48 20.54
CA HIS A 280 -2.75 3.44 21.52
C HIS A 280 -1.48 2.67 21.12
N THR A 281 -1.36 2.29 19.85
CA THR A 281 -0.18 1.62 19.29
C THR A 281 1.07 2.49 19.43
N VAL A 282 0.98 3.78 19.11
CA VAL A 282 2.09 4.74 19.30
C VAL A 282 2.50 4.84 20.77
N THR A 283 1.52 4.91 21.67
CA THR A 283 1.79 4.97 23.12
C THR A 283 2.51 3.72 23.62
N THR A 284 2.13 2.55 23.12
CA THR A 284 2.78 1.27 23.44
C THR A 284 4.22 1.22 22.93
N HIS A 285 4.46 1.62 21.68
CA HIS A 285 5.82 1.68 21.14
C HIS A 285 6.71 2.68 21.88
N ARG A 286 6.20 3.87 22.23
CA ARG A 286 6.96 4.84 23.05
C ARG A 286 7.37 4.25 24.40
N ARG A 287 6.49 3.50 25.06
CA ARG A 287 6.83 2.80 26.31
C ARG A 287 7.94 1.77 26.10
N ASN A 288 7.86 1.01 25.01
CA ASN A 288 8.86 -0.01 24.70
C ASN A 288 10.22 0.59 24.35
N ILE A 289 10.25 1.70 23.58
CA ILE A 289 11.45 2.49 23.30
C ILE A 289 12.10 2.94 24.61
N CYS A 290 11.33 3.59 25.49
CA CYS A 290 11.85 4.06 26.78
C CYS A 290 12.42 2.91 27.63
N SER A 291 11.76 1.75 27.61
CA SER A 291 12.22 0.55 28.34
C SER A 291 13.49 -0.05 27.74
N LYS A 292 13.60 -0.10 26.41
CA LYS A 292 14.75 -0.69 25.71
C LYS A 292 16.00 0.18 25.79
N LEU A 293 15.82 1.50 25.72
CA LEU A 293 16.92 2.46 25.82
C LEU A 293 17.24 2.89 27.25
N SER A 294 16.38 2.55 28.23
CA SER A 294 16.46 3.06 29.60
C SER A 294 16.49 4.60 29.68
N ILE A 295 15.81 5.24 28.72
CA ILE A 295 15.64 6.69 28.63
C ILE A 295 14.16 7.00 28.85
N HIS A 296 13.85 7.82 29.86
CA HIS A 296 12.46 8.11 30.24
C HIS A 296 12.06 9.57 30.01
N SER A 297 12.95 10.43 29.52
CA SER A 297 12.67 11.83 29.20
C SER A 297 12.55 12.05 27.68
N PRO A 298 11.57 12.84 27.21
CA PRO A 298 11.47 13.21 25.79
C PRO A 298 12.75 13.86 25.26
N ALA A 299 13.35 14.79 26.03
CA ALA A 299 14.63 15.40 25.67
C ALA A 299 15.77 14.38 25.54
N GLY A 300 15.78 13.33 26.38
CA GLY A 300 16.75 12.26 26.28
C GLY A 300 16.58 11.42 25.01
N LEU A 301 15.34 11.17 24.59
CA LEU A 301 15.04 10.47 23.34
C LEU A 301 15.43 11.31 22.11
N THR A 302 15.24 12.62 22.16
CA THR A 302 15.67 13.55 21.11
C THR A 302 17.20 13.59 20.99
N ILE A 303 17.92 13.72 22.11
CA ILE A 303 19.39 13.70 22.11
C ILE A 303 19.90 12.37 21.57
N PHE A 304 19.28 11.25 21.98
CA PHE A 304 19.61 9.93 21.45
C PHE A 304 19.40 9.87 19.92
N ALA A 305 18.27 10.35 19.41
CA ALA A 305 18.00 10.35 17.96
C ALA A 305 19.03 11.17 17.16
N ILE A 306 19.50 12.30 17.70
CA ILE A 306 20.53 13.13 17.07
C ILE A 306 21.90 12.43 17.09
N LEU A 307 22.30 11.86 18.25
CA LEU A 307 23.59 11.18 18.41
C LEU A 307 23.74 9.97 17.47
N HIS A 308 22.62 9.34 17.13
CA HIS A 308 22.56 8.17 16.28
C HIS A 308 22.10 8.48 14.85
N HIS A 309 22.16 9.75 14.42
CA HIS A 309 21.86 10.20 13.06
C HIS A 309 20.45 9.81 12.55
N LEU A 310 19.48 9.61 13.44
CA LEU A 310 18.09 9.36 13.07
C LEU A 310 17.37 10.65 12.64
N VAL A 311 17.85 11.81 13.10
CA VAL A 311 17.31 13.14 12.79
C VAL A 311 18.46 14.15 12.73
N ASP A 312 18.45 15.05 11.76
CA ASP A 312 19.40 16.15 11.68
C ASP A 312 19.10 17.19 12.78
N PRO A 313 20.11 17.74 13.49
CA PRO A 313 19.92 18.79 14.49
C PRO A 313 19.09 20.00 14.01
N SER A 314 19.04 20.27 12.72
CA SER A 314 18.25 21.34 12.10
C SER A 314 16.75 21.04 12.00
N GLU A 315 16.34 19.78 12.13
CA GLU A 315 14.94 19.33 12.07
C GLU A 315 14.28 19.20 13.46
N VAL A 316 14.98 19.59 14.53
CA VAL A 316 14.54 19.40 15.92
C VAL A 316 14.09 20.73 16.52
N GLU A 317 12.82 20.83 16.89
CA GLU A 317 12.33 21.92 17.76
C GLU A 317 12.75 21.63 19.21
N LEU A 318 13.76 22.36 19.70
CA LEU A 318 14.14 22.36 21.12
C LEU A 318 13.12 23.20 21.90
N SER A 319 12.11 22.54 22.48
CA SER A 319 11.18 23.13 23.46
C SER A 319 11.73 23.11 24.87
#